data_AF-A0AA40IU66-F1
#
_entry.id   AF-A0AA40IU66-F1
#
_cell.length_a   1.000
_cell.length_b   1.000
_cell.length_c   1.000
_cell.angle_alpha   90.00
_cell.angle_beta   90.00
_cell.angle_gamma   90.00
#
_symmetry.space_group_name_H-M   'P 1'
#
loop_
_entity.id
_entity.type
_entity.pdbx_description
1 polymer ?
#
loop_
_entity_poly.entity_id
_entity_poly.type
_entity_poly.pdbx_seq_one_letter_code
_entity_poly.pdbx_strand_id
1 'polypeptide(L)'
;MDFPCECDLNINYDSQGRMFYNPQFHFNNGKAWSREDLQYLINWYDIIGPEEMSFALGRTIRTIESKVCILRKQGVMKKAGNCIRHKRIKKSCANSSKLNDF
;
A
#
# COMPACT_ATOMS: atom_id res chain seq x y z
N MET A 1 -22.46 -15.47 -34.16
CA MET A 1 -22.56 -15.71 -32.71
C MET A 1 -21.59 -14.76 -32.06
N ASP A 2 -21.98 -13.49 -32.00
CA ASP A 2 -21.21 -12.47 -31.29
C ASP A 2 -21.47 -12.71 -29.81
N PHE A 3 -20.47 -13.19 -29.09
CA PHE A 3 -20.53 -13.23 -27.65
C PHE A 3 -20.64 -11.77 -27.18
N PRO A 4 -21.74 -11.37 -26.51
CA PRO A 4 -21.80 -10.03 -25.93
C PRO A 4 -20.65 -9.94 -24.93
N CYS A 5 -19.65 -9.15 -25.30
CA CYS A 5 -18.63 -8.62 -24.42
C CYS A 5 -19.33 -7.66 -23.45
N GLU A 6 -20.13 -8.18 -22.52
CA GLU A 6 -20.68 -7.41 -21.42
C GLU A 6 -19.63 -7.32 -20.32
N CYS A 7 -18.57 -6.57 -20.60
CA CYS A 7 -17.70 -6.04 -19.57
C CYS A 7 -17.67 -4.51 -19.64
N ASP A 8 -18.86 -3.90 -19.78
CA ASP A 8 -19.08 -2.53 -19.31
C ASP A 8 -19.16 -2.54 -17.78
N LEU A 9 -18.04 -2.91 -17.16
CA LEU A 9 -17.79 -2.57 -15.77
C LEU A 9 -17.68 -1.05 -15.74
N ASN A 10 -18.64 -0.40 -15.10
CA ASN A 10 -18.49 1.00 -14.72
C ASN A 10 -17.35 1.12 -13.70
N ILE A 11 -16.12 1.15 -14.21
CA ILE A 11 -14.91 1.35 -13.43
C ILE A 11 -14.77 2.84 -13.18
N ASN A 12 -14.97 3.22 -11.92
CA ASN A 12 -14.73 4.57 -11.45
C ASN A 12 -13.42 4.63 -10.68
N TYR A 13 -12.73 5.75 -10.80
CA TYR A 13 -11.49 6.03 -10.10
C TYR A 13 -11.67 7.24 -9.18
N ASP A 14 -10.97 7.23 -8.04
CA ASP A 14 -10.90 8.41 -7.18
C ASP A 14 -9.93 9.46 -7.76
N SER A 15 -9.88 10.65 -7.15
CA SER A 15 -8.97 11.73 -7.56
C SER A 15 -7.48 11.39 -7.41
N GLN A 16 -7.15 10.24 -6.81
CA GLN A 16 -5.79 9.74 -6.66
C GLN A 16 -5.50 8.59 -7.65
N GLY A 17 -6.41 8.31 -8.58
CA GLY A 17 -6.26 7.25 -9.58
C GLY A 17 -6.50 5.84 -9.03
N ARG A 18 -7.05 5.69 -7.83
CA ARG A 18 -7.35 4.36 -7.26
C ARG A 18 -8.72 3.91 -7.71
N MET A 19 -8.83 2.65 -8.13
CA MET A 19 -10.11 2.04 -8.47
C MET A 19 -11.04 2.02 -7.25
N PHE A 20 -12.28 2.48 -7.43
CA PHE A 20 -13.34 2.28 -6.43
C PHE A 20 -13.65 0.79 -6.24
N TYR A 21 -14.40 0.47 -5.18
CA TYR A 21 -14.84 -0.92 -4.98
C TYR A 21 -15.61 -1.42 -6.21
N ASN A 22 -15.23 -2.59 -6.69
CA ASN A 22 -15.84 -3.26 -7.82
C ASN A 22 -15.91 -4.74 -7.44
N PRO A 23 -17.09 -5.38 -7.41
CA PRO A 23 -17.25 -6.75 -6.94
C PRO A 23 -16.48 -7.78 -7.79
N GLN A 24 -16.22 -7.51 -9.07
CA GLN A 24 -15.47 -8.40 -9.95
C GLN A 24 -13.97 -8.41 -9.62
N PHE A 25 -13.39 -7.24 -9.38
CA PHE A 25 -11.97 -7.12 -9.03
C PHE A 25 -11.70 -7.29 -7.54
N HIS A 26 -12.67 -6.96 -6.67
CA HIS A 26 -12.52 -6.91 -5.23
C HIS A 26 -13.37 -7.99 -4.52
N PHE A 27 -13.37 -9.21 -5.05
CA PHE A 27 -14.16 -10.35 -4.56
C PHE A 27 -13.84 -10.81 -3.13
N ASN A 28 -12.68 -10.42 -2.59
CA ASN A 28 -12.23 -10.72 -1.23
C ASN A 28 -12.35 -9.52 -0.28
N ASN A 29 -12.96 -8.42 -0.71
CA ASN A 29 -13.19 -7.28 0.16
C ASN A 29 -14.13 -7.65 1.33
N GLY A 30 -13.81 -7.19 2.54
CA GLY A 30 -14.57 -7.51 3.76
C GLY A 30 -14.36 -8.91 4.35
N LYS A 31 -13.73 -9.84 3.62
CA LYS A 31 -13.38 -11.17 4.17
C LYS A 31 -12.21 -11.09 5.14
N ALA A 32 -12.13 -12.04 6.07
CA ALA A 32 -10.97 -12.21 6.94
C ALA A 32 -9.69 -12.41 6.11
N TRP A 33 -8.55 -11.99 6.65
CA TRP A 33 -7.25 -12.20 6.00
C TRP A 33 -6.77 -13.63 6.27
N SER A 34 -6.51 -14.38 5.20
CA SER A 34 -5.87 -15.69 5.33
C SER A 34 -4.40 -15.53 5.72
N ARG A 35 -3.77 -16.59 6.21
CA ARG A 35 -2.33 -16.55 6.53
C ARG A 35 -1.51 -16.39 5.26
N GLU A 36 -1.96 -17.01 4.17
CA GLU A 36 -1.36 -16.98 2.86
C GLU A 36 -1.43 -15.57 2.25
N ASP A 37 -2.58 -14.88 2.38
CA ASP A 37 -2.76 -13.48 1.96
C ASP A 37 -1.77 -12.57 2.68
N LEU A 38 -1.61 -12.75 4.00
CA LEU A 38 -0.71 -11.94 4.82
C LEU A 38 0.74 -12.17 4.44
N GLN A 39 1.14 -13.44 4.26
CA GLN A 39 2.50 -13.79 3.85
C GLN A 39 2.82 -13.21 2.47
N TYR A 40 1.87 -13.30 1.54
CA TYR A 40 2.01 -12.72 0.21
C TYR A 40 2.15 -11.20 0.27
N LEU A 41 1.27 -10.53 1.04
CA LEU A 41 1.33 -9.09 1.25
C LEU A 41 2.69 -8.64 1.80
N ILE A 42 3.20 -9.31 2.83
CA ILE A 42 4.48 -8.96 3.46
C ILE A 42 5.64 -9.10 2.49
N ASN A 43 5.65 -10.16 1.68
CA ASN A 43 6.77 -10.47 0.80
C ASN A 43 6.80 -9.57 -0.45
N TRP A 44 5.64 -9.23 -0.99
CA TRP A 44 5.54 -8.62 -2.32
C TRP A 44 5.16 -7.15 -2.34
N TYR A 45 4.56 -6.60 -1.27
CA TYR A 45 4.00 -5.24 -1.30
C TYR A 45 5.02 -4.16 -1.67
N ASP A 46 6.25 -4.24 -1.14
CA ASP A 46 7.30 -3.27 -1.44
C ASP A 46 7.97 -3.50 -2.82
N ILE A 47 7.65 -4.62 -3.50
CA ILE A 47 8.18 -4.98 -4.82
C ILE A 47 7.20 -4.55 -5.91
N ILE A 48 5.94 -4.99 -5.82
CA ILE A 48 4.94 -4.78 -6.87
C ILE A 48 4.09 -3.53 -6.63
N GLY A 49 3.96 -3.05 -5.40
CA GLY A 49 3.15 -1.88 -5.07
C GLY A 49 1.69 -2.20 -4.73
N PRO A 50 0.91 -1.17 -4.36
CA PRO A 50 -0.43 -1.33 -3.81
C PRO A 50 -1.51 -1.65 -4.85
N GLU A 51 -1.35 -1.22 -6.09
CA GLU A 51 -2.34 -1.43 -7.17
C GLU A 51 -2.34 -2.87 -7.65
N GLU A 52 -1.17 -3.41 -7.99
CA GLU A 52 -0.97 -4.80 -8.37
C GLU A 52 -1.37 -5.74 -7.24
N MET A 53 -1.07 -5.36 -5.99
CA MET A 53 -1.48 -6.09 -4.81
C MET A 53 -3.02 -6.10 -4.63
N SER A 54 -3.70 -5.01 -4.99
CA SER A 54 -5.17 -4.91 -4.97
C SER A 54 -5.80 -5.97 -5.85
N PHE A 55 -5.25 -6.15 -7.07
CA PHE A 55 -5.70 -7.16 -8.01
C PHE A 55 -5.31 -8.58 -7.57
N ALA A 56 -4.08 -8.79 -7.09
CA ALA A 56 -3.60 -10.10 -6.66
C ALA A 56 -4.42 -10.68 -5.50
N LEU A 57 -4.77 -9.85 -4.51
CA LEU A 57 -5.51 -10.29 -3.32
C LEU A 57 -7.03 -10.09 -3.43
N GLY A 58 -7.50 -9.46 -4.52
CA GLY A 58 -8.91 -9.18 -4.74
C GLY A 58 -9.51 -8.24 -3.69
N ARG A 59 -8.76 -7.21 -3.27
CA ARG A 59 -9.16 -6.26 -2.21
C ARG A 59 -8.78 -4.86 -2.63
N THR A 60 -9.58 -3.85 -2.29
CA THR A 60 -9.28 -2.45 -2.66
C THR A 60 -7.91 -1.98 -2.16
N ILE A 61 -7.24 -1.12 -2.93
CA ILE A 61 -5.98 -0.47 -2.54
C ILE A 61 -6.02 0.07 -1.09
N ARG A 62 -7.12 0.74 -0.70
CA ARG A 62 -7.27 1.31 0.65
C ARG A 62 -7.18 0.25 1.77
N THR A 63 -7.76 -0.92 1.57
CA THR A 63 -7.74 -1.99 2.58
C THR A 63 -6.36 -2.65 2.66
N ILE A 64 -5.68 -2.78 1.51
CA ILE A 64 -4.27 -3.21 1.45
C ILE A 64 -3.38 -2.23 2.23
N GLU A 65 -3.42 -0.93 1.89
CA GLU A 65 -2.59 0.11 2.53
C GLU A 65 -2.81 0.18 4.05
N SER A 66 -4.08 0.10 4.47
CA SER A 66 -4.44 0.08 5.89
C SER A 66 -3.86 -1.14 6.61
N LYS A 67 -3.95 -2.33 5.99
CA LYS A 67 -3.40 -3.56 6.57
C LYS A 67 -1.88 -3.49 6.68
N VAL A 68 -1.20 -3.00 5.64
CA VAL A 68 0.26 -2.77 5.66
C VAL A 68 0.65 -1.80 6.78
N CYS A 69 -0.09 -0.72 6.97
CA CYS A 69 0.15 0.22 8.07
C CYS A 69 0.05 -0.47 9.44
N ILE A 70 -0.93 -1.34 9.64
CA ILE A 70 -1.08 -2.11 10.88
C ILE A 70 0.09 -3.08 11.06
N LEU A 71 0.43 -3.86 10.04
CA LEU A 71 1.52 -4.85 10.10
C LEU A 71 2.89 -4.20 10.37
N ARG A 72 3.13 -3.02 9.79
CA ARG A 72 4.34 -2.23 10.05
C ARG A 72 4.38 -1.66 11.47
N LYS A 73 3.23 -1.21 12.01
CA LYS A 73 3.14 -0.77 13.41
C LYS A 73 3.37 -1.93 14.39
N GLN A 74 2.95 -3.13 14.03
CA GLN A 74 3.17 -4.35 14.81
C GLN A 74 4.61 -4.90 14.69
N GLY A 75 5.43 -4.36 13.79
CA GLY A 75 6.79 -4.84 13.55
C GLY A 75 6.90 -6.14 12.76
N VAL A 76 5.77 -6.67 12.26
CA VAL A 76 5.73 -7.89 11.45
C VAL A 76 6.27 -7.63 10.04
N MET A 77 5.96 -6.45 9.49
CA MET A 77 6.43 -6.03 8.16
C MET A 77 7.47 -4.92 8.29
N LYS A 78 8.54 -5.00 7.49
CA LYS A 78 9.57 -3.95 7.43
C LYS A 78 8.95 -2.65 6.90
N LYS A 79 9.41 -1.53 7.46
CA LYS A 79 9.05 -0.21 6.95
C LYS A 79 9.87 0.07 5.69
N ALA A 80 9.22 0.55 4.63
CA ALA A 80 9.93 1.05 3.46
C ALA A 80 10.96 2.10 3.88
N GLY A 81 12.11 2.10 3.21
CA GLY A 81 13.24 2.98 3.51
C GLY A 81 12.83 4.45 3.68
N ASN A 82 13.53 5.15 4.58
CA ASN A 82 13.18 6.48 5.05
C ASN A 82 12.82 7.47 3.90
N CYS A 83 11.53 7.73 3.68
CA CYS A 83 11.11 8.92 2.97
C CYS A 83 11.27 10.12 3.91
N ILE A 84 12.06 11.11 3.51
CA ILE A 84 12.26 12.33 4.28
C ILE A 84 10.94 13.12 4.22
N ARG A 85 10.07 12.92 5.21
CA ARG A 85 8.71 13.48 5.20
C ARG A 85 8.67 15.01 5.33
N HIS A 86 9.68 15.62 5.96
CA HIS A 86 9.76 17.07 6.06
C HIS A 86 11.20 17.56 5.86
N LYS A 87 11.46 18.21 4.71
CA LYS A 87 12.74 18.89 4.43
C LYS A 87 13.14 19.86 5.56
N ARG A 88 12.16 20.46 6.25
CA ARG A 88 12.36 21.47 7.31
C ARG A 88 13.11 20.94 8.54
N ILE A 89 13.01 19.65 8.87
CA ILE A 89 13.62 19.09 10.11
C ILE A 89 15.14 18.88 9.96
N LYS A 90 15.69 18.82 8.73
CA LYS A 90 17.13 18.59 8.53
C LYS A 90 18.06 19.75 8.94
N LYS A 91 17.54 20.98 9.10
CA LYS A 91 18.39 22.16 9.36
C LYS A 91 18.84 22.32 10.83
N SER A 92 18.18 21.68 11.80
CA SER A 92 18.46 21.92 13.23
C SER A 92 19.48 20.98 13.86
N CYS A 93 19.73 19.81 13.28
CA CYS A 93 20.62 18.79 13.87
C CYS A 93 22.08 18.88 13.40
N ALA A 94 22.43 19.82 12.52
CA ALA A 94 23.78 19.96 11.95
C ALA A 94 24.70 20.93 12.72
N ASN A 95 24.23 21.54 13.82
CA ASN A 95 24.96 22.60 14.53
C ASN A 95 25.55 22.19 15.90
N SER A 96 25.55 20.91 16.27
CA SER A 96 26.06 20.47 17.60
C SER A 96 27.49 19.91 17.62
N SER A 97 28.21 19.88 16.48
CA SER A 97 29.55 19.27 16.39
C SER A 97 30.69 20.27 16.18
N LYS A 98 30.69 21.41 16.90
CA LYS A 98 31.85 22.31 16.98
C LYS A 98 32.13 22.77 18.41
N LEU A 99 32.15 21.85 19.35
CA LEU A 99 32.82 22.08 20.64
C LEU A 99 33.54 20.79 20.99
N ASN A 100 34.82 20.76 20.61
CA ASN A 100 35.98 20.24 21.34
C ASN A 100 37.16 20.29 20.38
N ASP A 101 38.09 21.21 20.60
CA ASP A 101 39.54 21.10 20.33
C ASP A 101 40.20 22.47 20.62
N PHE A 102 40.67 22.66 21.86
CA PHE A 102 41.93 23.29 22.32
C PHE A 102 41.87 23.53 23.84
#